data_AF-A0A3Q7R2X2-F1
#
_entry.id   AF-A0A3Q7R2X2-F1
#
_cell.length_a   1.000
_cell.length_b   1.000
_cell.length_c   1.000
_cell.angle_alpha   90.00
_cell.angle_beta   90.00
_cell.angle_gamma   90.00
#
_symmetry.space_group_name_H-M   'P 1'
#
loop_
_entity.id
_entity.type
_entity.pdbx_description
1 polymer ?
#
loop_
_entity_poly.entity_id
_entity_poly.type
_entity_poly.pdbx_seq_one_letter_code
_entity_poly.pdbx_strand_id
1 'polypeptide(L)'
;MPRHHLWIREETRLLGAIQIMIGLNIHGVGLLWTYLFLSQTSAFGKSYLPLSTVTGYPYWSSACFIFSGVLAVIVEKRRSIFLLSYTITVNILSACISVIGLLLLSLEFMIYSVSTHAPIWPERSGKILSEYLFLFTFLELFLTCTVVHWGYKAKYHR
;
A
#
# COMPACT_ATOMS: atom_id res chain seq x y z
N MET A 1 -35.69 18.61 7.33
CA MET A 1 -34.75 18.04 6.35
C MET A 1 -34.71 16.52 6.54
N PRO A 2 -35.00 15.70 5.51
CA PRO A 2 -34.94 14.25 5.66
C PRO A 2 -33.48 13.81 5.89
N ARG A 3 -33.20 13.17 7.02
CA ARG A 3 -31.92 12.51 7.27
C ARG A 3 -31.81 11.35 6.29
N HIS A 4 -30.99 11.48 5.25
CA HIS A 4 -30.61 10.36 4.41
C HIS A 4 -29.68 9.45 5.22
N HIS A 5 -30.22 8.37 5.78
CA HIS A 5 -29.44 7.39 6.51
C HIS A 5 -28.56 6.60 5.53
N LEU A 6 -27.29 6.99 5.41
CA LEU A 6 -26.30 6.18 4.72
C LEU A 6 -26.02 4.93 5.55
N TRP A 7 -26.26 3.75 4.98
CA TRP A 7 -25.95 2.49 5.64
C TRP A 7 -24.52 2.05 5.29
N ILE A 8 -23.55 2.58 6.04
CA ILE A 8 -22.15 2.17 5.97
C ILE A 8 -21.94 1.04 6.97
N ARG A 9 -21.28 -0.04 6.54
CA ARG A 9 -20.93 -1.16 7.42
C ARG A 9 -19.89 -0.71 8.45
N GLU A 10 -20.06 -1.11 9.70
CA GLU A 10 -19.04 -0.90 10.75
C GLU A 10 -17.70 -1.57 10.37
N GLU A 11 -17.77 -2.64 9.56
CA GLU A 11 -16.62 -3.30 8.94
C GLU A 11 -15.75 -2.34 8.13
N THR A 12 -16.31 -1.27 7.51
CA THR A 12 -15.55 -0.28 6.74
C THR A 12 -14.53 0.45 7.62
N ARG A 13 -14.87 0.69 8.90
CA ARG A 13 -13.94 1.28 9.87
C ARG A 13 -12.76 0.34 10.14
N LEU A 14 -13.04 -0.96 10.26
CA LEU A 14 -12.00 -1.98 10.43
C LEU A 14 -11.09 -2.03 9.19
N LEU A 15 -11.66 -2.07 7.98
CA LEU A 15 -10.87 -2.06 6.74
C LEU A 15 -9.96 -0.83 6.68
N GLY A 16 -10.49 0.37 6.99
CA GLY A 16 -9.71 1.60 7.03
C GLY A 16 -8.57 1.57 8.04
N ALA A 17 -8.78 0.99 9.23
CA ALA A 17 -7.72 0.80 10.21
C ALA A 17 -6.61 -0.13 9.70
N ILE A 18 -6.98 -1.21 8.99
CA ILE A 18 -6.00 -2.13 8.39
C ILE A 18 -5.21 -1.43 7.29
N GLN A 19 -5.84 -0.59 6.44
CA GLN A 19 -5.14 0.21 5.42
C GLN A 19 -4.11 1.16 6.04
N ILE A 20 -4.44 1.81 7.16
CA ILE A 20 -3.49 2.64 7.90
C ILE A 20 -2.31 1.80 8.38
N MET A 21 -2.58 0.64 8.99
CA MET A 21 -1.52 -0.26 9.42
C MET A 21 -0.64 -0.75 8.27
N ILE A 22 -1.22 -1.08 7.12
CA ILE A 22 -0.48 -1.49 5.93
C ILE A 22 0.45 -0.36 5.47
N GLY A 23 -0.06 0.87 5.36
CA GLY A 23 0.75 2.01 5.00
C GLY A 23 1.90 2.26 5.98
N LEU A 24 1.67 2.13 7.29
CA LEU A 24 2.74 2.22 8.29
C LEU A 24 3.79 1.11 8.16
N ASN A 25 3.37 -0.13 7.89
CA ASN A 25 4.29 -1.26 7.65
C ASN A 25 5.13 -1.02 6.39
N ILE A 26 4.51 -0.61 5.28
CA ILE A 26 5.21 -0.29 4.03
C ILE A 26 6.21 0.85 4.24
N HIS A 27 5.84 1.89 4.99
CA HIS A 27 6.74 2.98 5.34
C HIS A 27 7.95 2.49 6.17
N GLY A 28 7.70 1.66 7.18
CA GLY A 28 8.74 1.06 8.02
C GLY A 28 9.72 0.20 7.21
N VAL A 29 9.22 -0.60 6.26
CA VAL A 29 10.06 -1.36 5.34
C VAL A 29 10.90 -0.43 4.44
N GLY A 30 10.33 0.69 3.98
CA GLY A 30 11.06 1.73 3.27
C GLY A 30 12.25 2.29 4.07
N LEU A 31 12.04 2.60 5.35
CA LEU A 31 13.08 3.08 6.25
C LEU A 31 14.19 2.03 6.48
N LEU A 32 13.81 0.77 6.68
CA LEU A 32 14.78 -0.34 6.78
C LEU A 32 15.62 -0.47 5.52
N TRP A 33 15.00 -0.30 4.36
CA TRP A 33 15.68 -0.29 3.07
C TRP A 33 16.69 0.85 2.95
N THR A 34 16.31 2.07 3.30
CA THR A 34 17.23 3.22 3.28
C THR A 34 18.39 3.04 4.27
N TYR A 35 18.14 2.47 5.44
CA TYR A 35 19.20 2.13 6.38
C TYR A 35 20.17 1.09 5.80
N LEU A 36 19.64 0.00 5.23
CA LEU A 36 20.46 -1.04 4.57
C LEU A 36 21.30 -0.44 3.44
N PHE A 37 20.71 0.41 2.60
CA PHE A 37 21.40 1.07 1.50
C PHE A 37 22.62 1.87 1.98
N LEU A 38 22.43 2.74 2.98
CA LEU A 38 23.51 3.55 3.57
C LEU A 38 24.61 2.69 4.22
N SER A 39 24.23 1.60 4.87
CA SER A 39 25.17 0.68 5.53
C SER A 39 25.99 -0.16 4.53
N GLN A 40 25.43 -0.47 3.36
CA GLN A 40 26.10 -1.30 2.35
C GLN A 40 27.14 -0.53 1.56
N THR A 41 26.87 0.75 1.29
CA THR A 41 27.82 1.62 0.58
C THR A 41 29.13 1.73 1.35
N SER A 42 29.06 1.80 2.70
CA SER A 42 30.23 1.88 3.57
C SER A 42 30.92 0.54 3.80
N ALA A 43 30.20 -0.58 3.83
CA ALA A 43 30.75 -1.89 4.19
C ALA A 43 31.28 -2.72 3.01
N PHE A 44 30.63 -2.67 1.84
CA PHE A 44 30.91 -3.62 0.74
C PHE A 44 31.34 -2.96 -0.57
N GLY A 45 31.27 -1.63 -0.68
CA GLY A 45 31.64 -0.88 -1.89
C GLY A 45 30.78 -1.20 -3.14
N LYS A 46 29.78 -2.08 -3.01
CA LYS A 46 28.77 -2.42 -4.01
C LYS A 46 27.39 -2.12 -3.44
N SER A 47 26.56 -1.46 -4.23
CA SER A 47 25.20 -1.11 -3.84
C SER A 47 24.21 -2.01 -4.56
N TYR A 48 23.40 -2.74 -3.80
CA TYR A 48 22.18 -3.35 -4.32
C TYR A 48 21.05 -2.32 -4.18
N LEU A 49 20.54 -1.82 -5.30
CA LEU A 49 19.32 -0.99 -5.30
C LEU A 49 18.16 -1.79 -5.91
N PRO A 50 17.15 -2.13 -5.12
CA PRO A 50 15.91 -2.72 -5.61
C PRO A 50 15.13 -1.64 -6.38
N LEU A 51 14.40 -2.05 -7.41
CA LEU A 51 13.62 -1.13 -8.25
C LEU A 51 12.57 -0.37 -7.42
N SER A 52 11.98 -1.05 -6.44
CA SER A 52 11.03 -0.47 -5.48
C SER A 52 11.61 0.70 -4.66
N THR A 53 12.89 0.65 -4.28
CA THR A 53 13.55 1.75 -3.54
C THR A 53 13.97 2.88 -4.48
N VAL A 54 14.46 2.56 -5.69
CA VAL A 54 14.81 3.58 -6.70
C VAL A 54 13.61 4.44 -7.07
N THR A 55 12.44 3.81 -7.23
CA THR A 55 11.19 4.50 -7.53
C THR A 55 10.58 5.20 -6.31
N GLY A 56 11.18 5.03 -5.13
CA GLY A 56 10.64 5.54 -3.86
C GLY A 56 9.27 4.97 -3.51
N TYR A 57 8.87 3.84 -4.11
CA TYR A 57 7.53 3.27 -4.00
C TYR A 57 7.03 3.18 -2.55
N PRO A 58 7.79 2.64 -1.58
CA PRO A 58 7.33 2.54 -0.20
C PRO A 58 6.95 3.88 0.45
N TYR A 59 7.54 5.00 0.01
CA TYR A 59 7.33 6.30 0.63
C TYR A 59 6.05 6.98 0.17
N TRP A 60 5.87 7.14 -1.13
CA TRP A 60 4.68 7.83 -1.64
C TRP A 60 3.45 6.93 -1.60
N SER A 61 3.59 5.61 -1.79
CA SER A 61 2.46 4.67 -1.67
C SER A 61 1.94 4.57 -0.22
N SER A 62 2.82 4.52 0.78
CA SER A 62 2.41 4.48 2.18
C SER A 62 1.59 5.70 2.59
N ALA A 63 2.01 6.90 2.16
CA ALA A 63 1.25 8.12 2.40
C ALA A 63 -0.17 8.04 1.79
N CYS A 64 -0.29 7.55 0.56
CA CYS A 64 -1.58 7.36 -0.10
C CYS A 64 -2.46 6.32 0.64
N PHE A 65 -1.90 5.20 1.06
CA PHE A 65 -2.64 4.13 1.74
C PHE A 65 -3.12 4.55 3.14
N ILE A 66 -2.27 5.24 3.91
CA ILE A 66 -2.67 5.84 5.19
C ILE A 66 -3.82 6.82 4.98
N PHE A 67 -3.69 7.70 4.00
CA PHE A 67 -4.72 8.70 3.70
C PHE A 67 -6.05 8.05 3.29
N SER A 68 -6.00 7.01 2.44
CA SER A 68 -7.16 6.20 2.05
C SER A 68 -7.86 5.56 3.27
N GLY A 69 -7.08 4.95 4.17
CA GLY A 69 -7.60 4.32 5.37
C GLY A 69 -8.20 5.31 6.36
N VAL A 70 -7.58 6.49 6.55
CA VAL A 70 -8.12 7.55 7.40
C VAL A 70 -9.50 8.02 6.89
N LEU A 71 -9.66 8.18 5.58
CA LEU A 71 -10.96 8.54 5.01
C LEU A 71 -12.01 7.43 5.19
N ALA A 72 -11.62 6.17 5.03
CA ALA A 72 -12.49 5.02 5.29
C ALA A 72 -12.96 4.95 6.76
N VAL A 73 -12.12 5.36 7.71
CA VAL A 73 -12.52 5.48 9.13
C VAL A 73 -13.45 6.69 9.35
N ILE A 74 -13.13 7.84 8.76
CA ILE A 74 -13.93 9.07 8.94
C ILE A 74 -15.32 8.93 8.32
N VAL A 75 -15.43 8.26 7.17
CA VAL A 75 -16.72 8.12 6.48
C VAL A 75 -17.71 7.31 7.29
N GLU A 76 -17.28 6.25 7.97
CA GLU A 76 -18.13 5.46 8.87
C GLU A 76 -18.66 6.33 10.02
N LYS A 77 -17.80 7.16 10.62
CA LYS A 77 -18.17 8.04 11.75
C LYS A 77 -19.10 9.18 11.34
N ARG A 78 -18.90 9.80 10.17
CA ARG A 78 -19.66 11.00 9.75
C ARG A 78 -20.82 10.71 8.79
N ARG A 79 -20.84 9.55 8.12
CA ARG A 79 -21.90 9.07 7.21
C ARG A 79 -22.37 10.10 6.16
N SER A 80 -21.45 10.90 5.64
CA SER A 80 -21.74 11.92 4.61
C SER A 80 -21.53 11.36 3.20
N ILE A 81 -22.45 11.64 2.28
CA ILE A 81 -22.38 11.23 0.86
C ILE A 81 -21.15 11.82 0.15
N PHE A 82 -20.79 13.07 0.49
CA PHE A 82 -19.61 13.73 -0.07
C PHE A 82 -18.33 13.03 0.39
N LEU A 83 -18.23 12.72 1.69
CA LEU A 83 -17.10 11.96 2.25
C LEU A 83 -17.03 10.54 1.67
N LEU A 84 -18.18 9.90 1.44
CA LEU A 84 -18.24 8.59 0.81
C LEU A 84 -17.71 8.63 -0.63
N SER A 85 -18.13 9.63 -1.40
CA SER A 85 -17.63 9.77 -2.79
C SER A 85 -16.12 10.00 -2.81
N TYR A 86 -15.60 10.83 -1.90
CA TYR A 86 -14.16 11.06 -1.78
C TYR A 86 -13.39 9.80 -1.36
N THR A 87 -13.93 9.05 -0.39
CA THR A 87 -13.36 7.78 0.06
C THR A 87 -13.27 6.77 -1.08
N ILE A 88 -14.32 6.65 -1.90
CA ILE A 88 -14.32 5.78 -3.09
C ILE A 88 -13.22 6.20 -4.06
N THR A 89 -13.15 7.50 -4.41
CA THR A 89 -12.13 8.00 -5.35
C THR A 89 -10.71 7.73 -4.85
N VAL A 90 -10.42 8.01 -3.58
CA VAL A 90 -9.09 7.79 -3.01
C VAL A 90 -8.74 6.30 -2.92
N ASN A 91 -9.71 5.43 -2.65
CA ASN A 91 -9.48 3.99 -2.66
C ASN A 91 -9.26 3.44 -4.08
N ILE A 92 -9.92 3.99 -5.11
CA ILE A 92 -9.63 3.64 -6.52
C ILE A 92 -8.19 4.05 -6.87
N LEU A 93 -7.77 5.27 -6.51
CA LEU A 93 -6.39 5.71 -6.71
C LEU A 93 -5.40 4.79 -5.98
N SER A 94 -5.70 4.42 -4.74
CA SER A 94 -4.88 3.48 -3.95
C SER A 94 -4.81 2.11 -4.62
N ALA A 95 -5.91 1.59 -5.17
CA ALA A 95 -5.90 0.35 -5.94
C ALA A 95 -4.99 0.43 -7.17
N CYS A 96 -5.05 1.53 -7.94
CA CYS A 96 -4.14 1.76 -9.07
C CYS A 96 -2.66 1.78 -8.63
N ILE A 97 -2.37 2.47 -7.53
CA ILE A 97 -1.03 2.52 -6.94
C ILE A 97 -0.56 1.13 -6.50
N SER A 98 -1.44 0.32 -5.90
CA SER A 98 -1.13 -1.05 -5.52
C SER A 98 -0.83 -1.92 -6.74
N VAL A 99 -1.59 -1.80 -7.82
CA VAL A 99 -1.30 -2.53 -9.08
C VAL A 99 0.06 -2.14 -9.65
N ILE A 100 0.38 -0.83 -9.71
CA ILE A 100 1.70 -0.35 -10.15
C ILE A 100 2.80 -0.94 -9.26
N GLY A 101 2.61 -0.94 -7.95
CA GLY A 101 3.54 -1.53 -6.99
C GLY A 101 3.77 -3.02 -7.21
N LEU A 102 2.71 -3.81 -7.41
CA LEU A 102 2.80 -5.24 -7.67
C LEU A 102 3.56 -5.52 -8.98
N LEU A 103 3.32 -4.73 -10.04
CA LEU A 103 4.05 -4.86 -11.29
C LEU A 103 5.54 -4.52 -11.13
N LEU A 104 5.86 -3.43 -10.43
CA LEU A 104 7.25 -3.05 -10.12
C LEU A 104 7.97 -4.14 -9.33
N LEU A 105 7.35 -4.66 -8.27
CA LEU A 105 7.93 -5.72 -7.43
C LEU A 105 8.06 -7.04 -8.19
N SER A 106 7.08 -7.38 -9.05
CA SER A 106 7.17 -8.57 -9.90
C SER A 106 8.34 -8.47 -10.87
N LEU A 107 8.56 -7.31 -11.49
CA LEU A 107 9.71 -7.06 -12.35
C LEU A 107 11.03 -7.19 -11.58
N GLU A 108 11.08 -6.67 -10.34
CA GLU A 108 12.24 -6.81 -9.46
C GLU A 108 12.57 -8.29 -9.16
N PHE A 109 11.56 -9.12 -8.88
CA PHE A 109 11.74 -10.56 -8.68
C PHE A 109 12.19 -11.29 -9.94
N MET A 110 11.69 -10.90 -11.11
CA MET A 110 12.14 -11.47 -12.38
C MET A 110 13.61 -11.16 -12.66
N ILE A 111 14.03 -9.91 -12.43
CA ILE A 111 15.44 -9.50 -12.57
C ILE A 111 16.33 -10.29 -11.60
N TYR A 112 15.90 -10.44 -10.34
CA TYR A 112 16.62 -11.22 -9.34
C TYR A 112 16.74 -12.70 -9.76
N SER A 113 15.67 -13.29 -10.30
CA SER A 113 15.62 -14.69 -10.72
C SER A 113 16.55 -15.03 -11.90
N VAL A 114 16.69 -14.10 -12.85
CA VAL A 114 17.55 -14.27 -14.04
C VAL A 114 19.04 -14.04 -13.72
N SER A 115 19.35 -13.43 -12.58
CA SER A 115 20.73 -13.20 -12.15
C SER A 115 21.45 -14.52 -11.88
N THR A 116 22.58 -14.73 -12.57
CA THR A 116 23.37 -15.97 -12.48
C THR A 116 24.49 -15.92 -11.42
N HIS A 117 24.68 -14.76 -10.77
CA HIS A 117 25.71 -14.58 -9.75
C HIS A 117 25.22 -15.02 -8.37
N ALA A 118 26.14 -15.54 -7.55
CA ALA A 118 25.83 -15.92 -6.18
C ALA A 118 25.42 -14.67 -5.36
N PRO A 119 24.22 -14.64 -4.76
CA PRO A 119 23.71 -13.43 -4.14
C PRO A 119 24.46 -13.13 -2.85
N ILE A 120 24.93 -11.88 -2.73
CA ILE A 120 25.56 -11.36 -1.52
C ILE A 120 24.51 -11.12 -0.42
N TRP A 121 24.93 -11.08 0.85
CA TRP A 121 24.02 -10.89 2.00
C TRP A 121 23.08 -9.67 1.86
N PRO A 122 23.55 -8.50 1.37
CA PRO A 122 22.72 -7.39 0.93
C PRO A 122 21.51 -7.71 0.07
N GLU A 123 21.72 -8.50 -0.99
CA GLU A 123 20.72 -8.80 -2.01
C GLU A 123 19.64 -9.73 -1.44
N ARG A 124 20.05 -10.73 -0.63
CA ARG A 124 19.11 -11.62 0.04
C ARG A 124 18.20 -10.87 1.01
N SER A 125 18.80 -10.01 1.84
CA SER A 125 18.05 -9.22 2.82
C SER A 125 17.09 -8.26 2.13
N GLY A 126 17.55 -7.62 1.06
CA GLY A 126 16.71 -6.74 0.26
C GLY A 126 15.53 -7.46 -0.40
N LYS A 127 15.77 -8.63 -1.01
CA LYS A 127 14.72 -9.46 -1.60
C LYS A 127 13.63 -9.80 -0.59
N ILE A 128 14.01 -10.19 0.64
CA ILE A 128 13.05 -10.50 1.72
C ILE A 128 12.17 -9.27 2.02
N LEU A 129 12.76 -8.08 2.12
CA LEU A 129 11.99 -6.85 2.32
C LEU A 129 11.04 -6.56 1.15
N SER A 130 11.47 -6.80 -0.09
CA SER A 130 10.61 -6.66 -1.28
C SER A 130 9.46 -7.68 -1.31
N GLU A 131 9.68 -8.91 -0.80
CA GLU A 131 8.61 -9.90 -0.59
C GLU A 131 7.57 -9.43 0.44
N TYR A 132 8.02 -8.84 1.55
CA TYR A 132 7.11 -8.20 2.51
C TYR A 132 6.30 -7.07 1.89
N LEU A 133 6.94 -6.18 1.12
CA LEU A 133 6.25 -5.12 0.38
C LEU A 133 5.19 -5.69 -0.56
N PHE A 134 5.51 -6.76 -1.29
CA PHE A 134 4.58 -7.40 -2.22
C PHE A 134 3.32 -7.89 -1.51
N LEU A 135 3.47 -8.58 -0.37
CA LEU A 135 2.35 -9.09 0.41
C LEU A 135 1.45 -7.96 0.94
N PHE A 136 2.05 -6.92 1.51
CA PHE A 136 1.30 -5.78 2.04
C PHE A 136 0.60 -4.97 0.94
N THR A 137 1.26 -4.76 -0.20
CA THR A 137 0.64 -4.11 -1.36
C THR A 137 -0.50 -4.93 -1.94
N PHE A 138 -0.36 -6.26 -2.00
CA PHE A 138 -1.43 -7.16 -2.45
C PHE A 138 -2.64 -7.08 -1.50
N LEU A 139 -2.39 -7.08 -0.19
CA LEU A 139 -3.44 -6.92 0.80
C LEU A 139 -4.15 -5.56 0.65
N GLU A 140 -3.41 -4.47 0.43
CA GLU A 140 -4.00 -3.15 0.18
C GLU A 140 -4.90 -3.15 -1.06
N LEU A 141 -4.49 -3.82 -2.14
CA LEU A 141 -5.32 -3.95 -3.34
C LEU A 141 -6.65 -4.63 -3.02
N PHE A 142 -6.63 -5.70 -2.23
CA PHE A 142 -7.86 -6.40 -1.83
C PHE A 142 -8.76 -5.52 -0.96
N LEU A 143 -8.20 -4.80 0.02
CA LEU A 143 -8.95 -3.94 0.92
C LEU A 143 -9.56 -2.75 0.19
N THR A 144 -8.79 -2.08 -0.66
CA THR A 144 -9.27 -0.94 -1.47
C THR A 144 -10.41 -1.36 -2.40
N CYS A 145 -10.30 -2.52 -3.06
CA CYS A 145 -11.40 -3.09 -3.85
C CYS A 145 -12.66 -3.32 -3.01
N THR A 146 -12.49 -3.86 -1.79
CA THR A 146 -13.61 -4.13 -0.88
C THR A 146 -14.30 -2.84 -0.42
N VAL A 147 -13.52 -1.82 -0.03
CA VAL A 147 -14.02 -0.50 0.38
C VAL A 147 -14.75 0.18 -0.77
N VAL A 148 -14.22 0.11 -1.99
CA VAL A 148 -14.86 0.65 -3.20
C VAL A 148 -16.19 -0.06 -3.47
N HIS A 149 -16.21 -1.40 -3.45
CA HIS A 149 -17.42 -2.18 -3.68
C HIS A 149 -18.52 -1.84 -2.65
N TRP A 150 -18.17 -1.80 -1.37
CA TRP A 150 -19.11 -1.42 -0.31
C TRP A 150 -19.56 0.03 -0.42
N GLY A 151 -18.66 0.94 -0.80
CA GLY A 151 -18.99 2.34 -1.00
C GLY A 151 -19.97 2.55 -2.16
N TYR A 152 -19.76 1.87 -3.29
CA TYR A 152 -20.73 1.89 -4.39
C TYR A 152 -22.08 1.30 -3.97
N LYS A 153 -22.08 0.17 -3.26
CA LYS A 153 -23.32 -0.42 -2.73
C LYS A 153 -24.07 0.57 -1.82
N ALA A 154 -23.38 1.22 -0.89
CA ALA A 154 -23.97 2.21 0.02
C ALA A 154 -24.45 3.49 -0.69
N LYS A 155 -23.86 3.84 -1.83
CA LYS A 155 -24.23 5.03 -2.61
C LYS A 155 -25.44 4.81 -3.53
N TYR A 156 -25.56 3.61 -4.13
CA TYR A 156 -26.56 3.32 -5.17
C TYR A 156 -27.73 2.44 -4.71
N HIS A 157 -27.61 1.65 -3.64
CA HIS A 157 -28.76 0.94 -3.04
C HIS A 157 -29.48 1.81 -2.01
N ARG A 158 -30.02 2.95 -2.47
CA ARG A 158 -30.85 3.84 -1.66
C ARG A 158 -32.25 3.28 -1.45
#